data_AF-G9YRP3-F1
#
_entry.id   AF-G9YRP3-F1
#
_cell.length_a   1.000
_cell.length_b   1.000
_cell.length_c   1.000
_cell.angle_alpha   90.00
_cell.angle_beta   90.00
_cell.angle_gamma   90.00
#
_symmetry.space_group_name_H-M   'P 1'
#
loop_
_entity.id
_entity.type
_entity.pdbx_description
1 polymer ?
#
loop_
_entity_poly.entity_id
_entity_poly.type
_entity_poly.pdbx_seq_one_letter_code
_entity_poly.pdbx_strand_id
1 'polypeptide(L)'
;MPIGCRKDPEEKCHLLIAEDTRWIIEKIYALAVRGVGAAKTSKVLTQEKGSTPGWLNYQRKGTFANIYANAPEGKAYAWTIAQVKSILEDETYIENSVHYRETNISNKNKKRIRKDPSEWVRVEGTHEVIISKDVFDRVQEQIATRRRYMKDQTTQIFSRPLKCAGCGWSMRFRTKRQIKKPYRHYDCSRYGQLGNQCSAHYVRYDVLYPYVLSRLQFWIKAVHQNEKAIAARLLKPSNSGQEAKHRRAAAEKKRAEKRLAELDSLIARIYEDRTAEVMTARNFSMLSQKYQQEQEALETKILVLNTQLEAAREQTENIEKWLALVKQYADLSELTAEV
;
A
#
# COMPACT_ATOMS: atom_id res chain seq x y z
N MET A 1 -1.56 19.05 -11.53
CA MET A 1 -2.54 19.76 -10.68
C MET A 1 -3.77 18.88 -10.64
N PRO A 2 -4.34 18.64 -9.44
CA PRO A 2 -5.59 17.90 -9.32
C PRO A 2 -6.69 18.56 -10.17
N ILE A 3 -7.59 17.76 -10.71
CA ILE A 3 -8.78 18.24 -11.44
C ILE A 3 -9.78 18.78 -10.41
N GLY A 4 -10.54 19.83 -10.71
CA GLY A 4 -11.41 20.46 -9.70
C GLY A 4 -10.73 21.50 -8.82
N CYS A 5 -9.40 21.67 -8.91
CA CYS A 5 -8.66 22.73 -8.23
C CYS A 5 -7.86 23.61 -9.22
N ARG A 6 -7.60 24.86 -8.83
CA ARG A 6 -6.73 25.85 -9.48
C ARG A 6 -5.71 26.35 -8.45
N LYS A 7 -4.56 26.84 -8.90
CA LYS A 7 -3.60 27.49 -8.00
C LYS A 7 -4.15 28.83 -7.56
N ASP A 8 -4.00 29.14 -6.29
CA ASP A 8 -4.20 30.49 -5.81
C ASP A 8 -3.12 31.43 -6.42
N PRO A 9 -3.51 32.56 -7.03
CA PRO A 9 -2.55 33.56 -7.52
C PRO A 9 -1.89 34.38 -6.41
N GLU A 10 -2.51 34.50 -5.23
CA GLU A 10 -2.06 35.32 -4.11
C GLU A 10 -1.23 34.51 -3.10
N GLU A 11 -1.66 33.28 -2.78
CA GLU A 11 -0.96 32.42 -1.81
C GLU A 11 -0.20 31.24 -2.44
N LYS A 12 1.10 31.14 -2.13
CA LYS A 12 1.90 29.98 -2.55
C LYS A 12 1.47 28.75 -1.77
N CYS A 13 1.21 27.67 -2.52
CA CYS A 13 0.78 26.37 -2.02
C CYS A 13 -0.68 26.27 -1.57
N HIS A 14 -1.48 27.35 -1.71
CA HIS A 14 -2.93 27.30 -1.56
C HIS A 14 -3.61 26.91 -2.89
N LEU A 15 -4.71 26.16 -2.81
CA LEU A 15 -5.50 25.71 -3.95
C LEU A 15 -6.92 26.25 -3.86
N LEU A 16 -7.42 26.82 -4.94
CA LEU A 16 -8.80 27.29 -5.07
C LEU A 16 -9.65 26.25 -5.81
N ILE A 17 -10.94 26.16 -5.49
CA ILE A 17 -11.85 25.27 -6.21
C ILE A 17 -12.09 25.81 -7.63
N ALA A 18 -12.03 24.90 -8.60
CA ALA A 18 -12.29 25.19 -9.99
C ALA A 18 -13.73 24.75 -10.33
N GLU A 19 -14.67 25.69 -10.28
CA GLU A 19 -16.11 25.44 -10.51
C GLU A 19 -16.37 24.74 -11.85
N ASP A 20 -15.57 25.04 -12.88
CA ASP A 20 -15.62 24.43 -14.21
C ASP A 20 -15.46 22.91 -14.23
N THR A 21 -14.77 22.37 -13.22
CA THR A 21 -14.34 20.97 -13.16
C THR A 21 -14.75 20.26 -11.87
N ARG A 22 -15.28 21.00 -10.88
CA ARG A 22 -15.83 20.49 -9.61
C ARG A 22 -16.90 19.42 -9.83
N TRP A 23 -17.84 19.68 -10.74
CA TRP A 23 -18.96 18.77 -11.03
C TRP A 23 -18.51 17.37 -11.47
N ILE A 24 -17.33 17.25 -12.13
CA ILE A 24 -16.76 15.97 -12.56
C ILE A 24 -16.42 15.13 -11.34
N ILE A 25 -15.85 15.75 -10.31
CA ILE A 25 -15.41 15.09 -9.08
C ILE A 25 -16.62 14.68 -8.24
N GLU A 26 -17.54 15.60 -8.02
CA GLU A 26 -18.81 15.30 -7.31
C GLU A 26 -19.55 14.14 -7.98
N LYS A 27 -19.59 14.12 -9.32
CA LYS A 27 -20.21 13.04 -10.08
C LYS A 27 -19.47 11.71 -9.95
N ILE A 28 -18.14 11.71 -10.02
CA ILE A 28 -17.33 10.51 -9.82
C ILE A 28 -17.61 9.89 -8.44
N TYR A 29 -17.66 10.71 -7.40
CA TYR A 29 -17.93 10.25 -6.04
C TYR A 29 -19.40 9.84 -5.84
N ALA A 30 -20.36 10.59 -6.39
CA ALA A 30 -21.77 10.20 -6.36
C ALA A 30 -22.01 8.84 -7.04
N LEU A 31 -21.35 8.58 -8.17
CA LEU A 31 -21.39 7.28 -8.84
C LEU A 31 -20.70 6.19 -8.00
N ALA A 32 -19.58 6.50 -7.36
CA ALA A 32 -18.87 5.57 -6.49
C ALA A 32 -19.73 5.16 -5.29
N VAL A 33 -20.35 6.11 -4.59
CA VAL A 33 -21.26 5.87 -3.45
C VAL A 33 -22.43 4.96 -3.83
N ARG A 34 -22.98 5.13 -5.05
CA ARG A 34 -24.01 4.25 -5.63
C ARG A 34 -23.49 2.84 -6.00
N GLY A 35 -22.22 2.55 -5.76
CA GLY A 35 -21.58 1.27 -6.07
C GLY A 35 -21.17 1.11 -7.54
N VAL A 36 -21.18 2.17 -8.35
CA VAL A 36 -20.73 2.11 -9.74
C VAL A 36 -19.19 2.05 -9.78
N GLY A 37 -18.64 1.00 -10.40
CA GLY A 37 -17.19 0.79 -10.44
C GLY A 37 -16.49 1.68 -11.45
N ALA A 38 -15.20 1.97 -11.22
CA ALA A 38 -14.39 2.88 -12.04
C ALA A 38 -14.46 2.64 -13.56
N ALA A 39 -14.60 1.39 -14.01
CA ALA A 39 -14.74 1.06 -15.45
C ALA A 39 -16.11 1.43 -16.05
N LYS A 40 -17.18 1.43 -15.25
CA LYS A 40 -18.48 1.95 -15.68
C LYS A 40 -18.47 3.48 -15.60
N THR A 41 -17.92 4.03 -14.51
CA THR A 41 -17.75 5.48 -14.33
C THR A 41 -16.99 6.12 -15.48
N SER A 42 -15.88 5.51 -15.93
CA SER A 42 -15.12 6.03 -17.08
C SER A 42 -15.96 6.06 -18.37
N LYS A 43 -16.82 5.06 -18.61
CA LYS A 43 -17.70 5.03 -19.79
C LYS A 43 -18.78 6.11 -19.72
N VAL A 44 -19.39 6.32 -18.56
CA VAL A 44 -20.38 7.38 -18.34
C VAL A 44 -19.75 8.74 -18.62
N LEU A 45 -18.56 9.01 -18.07
CA LEU A 45 -17.85 10.28 -18.29
C LEU A 45 -17.47 10.49 -19.77
N THR A 46 -17.05 9.44 -20.46
CA THR A 46 -16.74 9.52 -21.90
C THR A 46 -18.00 9.78 -22.75
N GLN A 47 -19.14 9.16 -22.40
CA GLN A 47 -20.42 9.38 -23.10
C GLN A 47 -20.93 10.81 -22.93
N GLU A 48 -20.76 11.37 -21.73
CA GLU A 48 -21.17 12.74 -21.39
C GLU A 48 -20.16 13.79 -21.82
N LYS A 49 -19.07 13.40 -22.49
CA LYS A 49 -17.98 14.29 -22.93
C LYS A 49 -17.38 15.12 -21.77
N GLY A 50 -17.20 14.49 -20.60
CA GLY A 50 -16.43 15.10 -19.51
C GLY A 50 -14.94 15.15 -19.84
N SER A 51 -14.33 16.33 -19.83
CA SER A 51 -12.91 16.51 -20.14
C SER A 51 -11.99 15.77 -19.17
N THR A 52 -10.96 15.11 -19.70
CA THR A 52 -9.98 14.40 -18.88
C THR A 52 -9.01 15.35 -18.17
N PRO A 53 -8.44 14.97 -17.01
CA PRO A 53 -7.46 15.78 -16.29
C PRO A 53 -6.22 16.12 -17.15
N GLY A 54 -5.79 15.20 -18.01
CA GLY A 54 -4.66 15.41 -18.92
C GLY A 54 -4.94 16.50 -19.95
N TRP A 55 -6.13 16.47 -20.54
CA TRP A 55 -6.58 17.47 -21.52
C TRP A 55 -6.73 18.86 -20.90
N LEU A 56 -7.36 18.96 -19.72
CA LEU A 56 -7.52 20.24 -19.02
C LEU A 56 -6.17 20.86 -18.63
N ASN A 57 -5.22 20.05 -18.17
CA ASN A 57 -3.87 20.53 -17.87
C ASN A 57 -3.13 20.97 -19.15
N TYR A 58 -3.36 20.30 -20.29
CA TYR A 58 -2.82 20.73 -21.58
C TYR A 58 -3.37 22.10 -21.99
N GLN A 59 -4.69 22.29 -21.96
CA GLN A 59 -5.31 23.59 -22.28
C GLN A 59 -4.82 24.73 -21.38
N ARG A 60 -4.60 24.46 -20.08
CA ARG A 60 -4.17 25.49 -19.12
C ARG A 60 -2.67 25.84 -19.19
N LYS A 61 -1.80 24.90 -19.57
CA LYS A 61 -0.33 25.07 -19.43
C LYS A 61 0.49 24.83 -20.69
N GLY A 62 -0.08 24.22 -21.74
CA GLY A 62 0.51 23.98 -23.05
C GLY A 62 1.70 23.01 -23.11
N THR A 63 2.50 22.88 -22.05
CA THR A 63 3.87 22.32 -22.08
C THR A 63 4.01 20.94 -21.43
N PHE A 64 3.15 20.60 -20.46
CA PHE A 64 3.31 19.37 -19.66
C PHE A 64 2.75 18.11 -20.34
N ALA A 65 1.95 18.27 -21.40
CA ALA A 65 1.20 17.16 -22.00
C ALA A 65 1.16 17.24 -23.54
N ASN A 66 2.35 17.36 -24.16
CA ASN A 66 2.51 17.41 -25.63
C ASN A 66 1.90 16.22 -26.40
N ILE A 67 1.56 15.13 -25.68
CA ILE A 67 0.81 13.98 -26.20
C ILE A 67 -0.56 14.41 -26.79
N TYR A 68 -1.07 15.58 -26.39
CA TYR A 68 -2.33 16.15 -26.85
C TYR A 68 -2.21 17.19 -27.99
N ALA A 69 -1.00 17.61 -28.38
CA ALA A 69 -0.81 18.70 -29.34
C ALA A 69 -1.38 18.42 -30.75
N ASN A 70 -1.34 17.15 -31.18
CA ASN A 70 -1.94 16.68 -32.45
C ASN A 70 -2.95 15.55 -32.20
N ALA A 71 -3.57 15.54 -31.02
CA ALA A 71 -4.52 14.50 -30.66
C ALA A 71 -5.89 14.74 -31.31
N PRO A 72 -6.58 13.69 -31.80
CA PRO A 72 -7.97 13.82 -32.22
C PRO A 72 -8.83 14.21 -31.01
N GLU A 73 -9.89 14.97 -31.25
CA GLU A 73 -10.78 15.51 -30.21
C GLU A 73 -11.32 14.42 -29.26
N GLY A 74 -11.54 13.21 -29.78
CA GLY A 74 -11.96 12.06 -28.96
C GLY A 74 -11.00 11.68 -27.81
N LYS A 75 -9.71 12.03 -27.89
CA LYS A 75 -8.76 11.82 -26.79
C LYS A 75 -9.01 12.75 -25.60
N ALA A 76 -9.71 13.88 -25.79
CA ALA A 76 -10.05 14.79 -24.70
C ALA A 76 -10.95 14.11 -23.66
N TYR A 77 -11.80 13.19 -24.10
CA TYR A 77 -12.82 12.50 -23.30
C TYR A 77 -12.48 11.04 -22.98
N ALA A 78 -11.28 10.58 -23.37
CA ALA A 78 -10.85 9.20 -23.21
C ALA A 78 -10.42 8.89 -21.76
N TRP A 79 -11.41 8.72 -20.87
CA TRP A 79 -11.18 8.38 -19.47
C TRP A 79 -10.65 6.96 -19.31
N THR A 80 -9.52 6.85 -18.61
CA THR A 80 -8.95 5.56 -18.22
C THR A 80 -9.43 5.16 -16.83
N ILE A 81 -9.49 3.84 -16.58
CA ILE A 81 -9.83 3.29 -15.25
C ILE A 81 -8.84 3.78 -14.18
N ALA A 82 -7.57 3.93 -14.55
CA ALA A 82 -6.52 4.40 -13.65
C ALA A 82 -6.74 5.85 -13.20
N GLN A 83 -7.17 6.74 -14.10
CA GLN A 83 -7.48 8.13 -13.75
C GLN A 83 -8.63 8.20 -12.73
N VAL A 84 -9.73 7.47 -12.98
CA VAL A 84 -10.87 7.46 -12.05
C VAL A 84 -10.45 6.92 -10.67
N LYS A 85 -9.67 5.83 -10.64
CA LYS A 85 -9.14 5.30 -9.37
C LYS A 85 -8.26 6.31 -8.63
N SER A 86 -7.34 6.95 -9.34
CA SER A 86 -6.45 7.95 -8.75
C SER A 86 -7.22 9.12 -8.16
N ILE A 87 -8.36 9.51 -8.72
CA ILE A 87 -9.23 10.58 -8.18
C ILE A 87 -9.96 10.10 -6.92
N LEU A 88 -10.48 8.87 -6.95
CA LEU A 88 -11.16 8.30 -5.78
C LEU A 88 -10.20 8.09 -4.60
N GLU A 89 -8.91 7.87 -4.84
CA GLU A 89 -7.88 7.68 -3.81
C GLU A 89 -7.17 8.99 -3.41
N ASP A 90 -7.50 10.13 -4.02
CA ASP A 90 -6.77 11.39 -3.76
C ASP A 90 -7.36 12.13 -2.56
N GLU A 91 -6.56 12.25 -1.50
CA GLU A 91 -6.93 12.97 -0.28
C GLU A 91 -7.06 14.49 -0.50
N THR A 92 -6.63 15.03 -1.67
CA THR A 92 -6.81 16.45 -1.97
C THR A 92 -8.27 16.88 -1.97
N TYR A 93 -9.22 16.01 -2.32
CA TYR A 93 -10.64 16.36 -2.34
C TYR A 93 -11.28 16.53 -0.95
N ILE A 94 -10.58 16.10 0.10
CA ILE A 94 -10.97 16.22 1.51
C ILE A 94 -10.04 17.21 2.25
N GLU A 95 -9.61 18.30 1.62
CA GLU A 95 -8.73 19.36 2.17
C GLU A 95 -7.29 18.99 2.53
N ASN A 96 -6.89 17.74 2.30
CA ASN A 96 -5.57 17.24 2.68
C ASN A 96 -4.55 17.37 1.54
N SER A 97 -3.40 17.96 1.83
CA SER A 97 -2.25 17.94 0.92
C SER A 97 -1.29 16.81 1.29
N VAL A 98 -1.01 15.93 0.32
CA VAL A 98 -0.12 14.78 0.50
C VAL A 98 1.18 14.99 -0.27
N HIS A 99 2.28 15.09 0.44
CA HIS A 99 3.62 15.29 -0.11
C HIS A 99 4.48 14.02 -0.01
N TYR A 100 5.60 14.02 -0.75
CA TYR A 100 6.61 12.95 -0.72
C TYR A 100 6.11 11.53 -1.08
N ARG A 101 5.10 11.43 -1.95
CA ARG A 101 4.62 10.12 -2.47
C ARG A 101 5.72 9.35 -3.23
N GLU A 102 6.67 10.07 -3.83
CA GLU A 102 7.79 9.50 -4.59
C GLU A 102 9.08 10.25 -4.27
N THR A 103 10.20 9.53 -4.27
CA THR A 103 11.55 10.10 -4.17
C THR A 103 12.48 9.48 -5.21
N ASN A 104 13.62 10.13 -5.45
CA ASN A 104 14.68 9.51 -6.25
C ASN A 104 15.35 8.40 -5.43
N ILE A 105 15.83 7.34 -6.09
CA ILE A 105 16.62 6.28 -5.43
C ILE A 105 17.83 6.88 -4.72
N SER A 106 18.47 7.85 -5.36
CA SER A 106 19.51 8.66 -4.73
C SER A 106 19.65 9.98 -5.47
N ASN A 107 20.42 10.92 -4.91
CA ASN A 107 20.70 12.18 -5.61
C ASN A 107 21.39 11.97 -6.97
N LYS A 108 22.17 10.88 -7.12
CA LYS A 108 22.86 10.49 -8.35
C LYS A 108 21.96 9.69 -9.31
N ASN A 109 21.02 8.90 -8.78
CA ASN A 109 20.09 8.12 -9.57
C ASN A 109 18.68 8.72 -9.51
N LYS A 110 18.32 9.48 -10.55
CA LYS A 110 17.02 10.16 -10.70
C LYS A 110 15.84 9.23 -10.99
N LYS A 111 16.05 7.90 -10.96
CA LYS A 111 14.95 6.94 -11.03
C LYS A 111 14.05 7.14 -9.82
N ARG A 112 12.76 7.35 -10.07
CA ARG A 112 11.76 7.56 -9.02
C ARG A 112 11.31 6.23 -8.44
N ILE A 113 11.23 6.17 -7.12
CA ILE A 113 10.65 5.09 -6.34
C ILE A 113 9.46 5.64 -5.57
N ARG A 114 8.42 4.81 -5.45
CA ARG A 114 7.24 5.15 -4.66
C ARG A 114 7.50 4.79 -3.21
N LYS A 115 7.23 5.73 -2.31
CA LYS A 115 7.41 5.55 -0.87
C LYS A 115 6.24 4.82 -0.25
N ASP A 116 6.50 4.17 0.88
CA ASP A 116 5.45 3.60 1.71
C ASP A 116 4.46 4.69 2.17
N PRO A 117 3.14 4.44 2.21
CA PRO A 117 2.16 5.41 2.67
C PRO A 117 2.37 5.98 4.08
N SER A 118 3.11 5.27 4.95
CA SER A 118 3.52 5.73 6.28
C SER A 118 4.57 6.86 6.24
N GLU A 119 5.36 6.94 5.17
CA GLU A 119 6.36 8.02 4.97
C GLU A 119 5.76 9.27 4.32
N TRP A 120 4.47 9.25 3.96
CA TRP A 120 3.83 10.38 3.29
C TRP A 120 3.51 11.47 4.31
N VAL A 121 3.92 12.70 4.00
CA VAL A 121 3.59 13.87 4.81
C VAL A 121 2.19 14.35 4.41
N ARG A 122 1.26 14.30 5.35
CA ARG A 122 -0.12 14.77 5.18
C ARG A 122 -0.29 16.08 5.95
N VAL A 123 -0.76 17.12 5.27
CA VAL A 123 -1.11 18.40 5.86
C VAL A 123 -2.61 18.58 5.69
N GLU A 124 -3.33 18.66 6.81
CA GLU A 124 -4.78 18.85 6.83
C GLU A 124 -5.14 20.34 6.70
N GLY A 125 -6.33 20.65 6.20
CA GLY A 125 -6.86 22.03 6.17
C GLY A 125 -6.20 22.96 5.14
N THR A 126 -5.69 22.43 4.03
CA THR A 126 -4.90 23.22 3.08
C THR A 126 -5.71 23.99 2.05
N HIS A 127 -6.97 23.63 1.82
CA HIS A 127 -7.86 24.28 0.86
C HIS A 127 -9.31 23.85 1.07
N GLU A 128 -10.25 24.53 0.42
CA GLU A 128 -11.69 24.24 0.55
C GLU A 128 -12.07 22.82 0.09
N VAL A 129 -12.92 22.18 0.88
CA VAL A 129 -13.39 20.80 0.69
C VAL A 129 -14.32 20.71 -0.53
N ILE A 130 -14.01 19.80 -1.46
CA ILE A 130 -14.93 19.46 -2.56
C ILE A 130 -15.90 18.35 -2.11
N ILE A 131 -15.45 17.42 -1.25
CA ILE A 131 -16.21 16.27 -0.79
C ILE A 131 -16.01 16.07 0.71
N SER A 132 -17.09 15.87 1.47
CA SER A 132 -17.02 15.56 2.90
C SER A 132 -16.18 14.31 3.19
N LYS A 133 -15.40 14.35 4.27
CA LYS A 133 -14.58 13.21 4.76
C LYS A 133 -15.37 11.90 4.87
N ASP A 134 -16.60 11.95 5.38
CA ASP A 134 -17.47 10.77 5.52
C ASP A 134 -17.76 10.06 4.18
N VAL A 135 -17.97 10.83 3.12
CA VAL A 135 -18.21 10.29 1.77
C VAL A 135 -16.93 9.66 1.22
N PHE A 136 -15.78 10.29 1.45
CA PHE A 136 -14.49 9.76 1.05
C PHE A 136 -14.19 8.44 1.75
N ASP A 137 -14.36 8.38 3.07
CA ASP A 137 -14.09 7.19 3.87
C ASP A 137 -15.00 6.03 3.47
N ARG A 138 -16.30 6.30 3.26
CA ARG A 138 -17.25 5.31 2.74
C ARG A 138 -16.83 4.77 1.36
N VAL A 139 -16.33 5.62 0.48
CA VAL A 139 -15.84 5.21 -0.84
C VAL A 139 -14.56 4.37 -0.71
N GLN A 140 -13.64 4.73 0.19
CA GLN A 140 -12.44 3.93 0.45
C GLN A 140 -12.80 2.54 0.97
N GLU A 141 -13.74 2.44 1.91
CA GLU A 141 -14.24 1.17 2.43
C GLU A 141 -14.87 0.33 1.31
N GLN A 142 -15.70 0.94 0.46
CA GLN A 142 -16.27 0.27 -0.71
C GLN A 142 -15.18 -0.21 -1.67
N ILE A 143 -14.13 0.58 -1.94
CA ILE A 143 -13.01 0.17 -2.80
C ILE A 143 -12.27 -1.01 -2.17
N ALA A 144 -12.05 -0.97 -0.85
CA ALA A 144 -11.36 -2.01 -0.10
C ALA A 144 -12.14 -3.33 -0.07
N THR A 145 -13.46 -3.29 0.06
CA THR A 145 -14.32 -4.47 0.16
C THR A 145 -14.80 -4.99 -1.19
N ARG A 146 -14.84 -4.15 -2.23
CA ARG A 146 -15.41 -4.49 -3.54
C ARG A 146 -14.75 -5.70 -4.17
N ARG A 147 -15.55 -6.74 -4.40
CA ARG A 147 -15.21 -7.90 -5.23
C ARG A 147 -15.88 -7.78 -6.60
N ARG A 148 -15.23 -8.32 -7.64
CA ARG A 148 -15.85 -8.38 -8.97
C ARG A 148 -16.83 -9.55 -9.01
N TYR A 149 -18.12 -9.25 -9.10
CA TYR A 149 -19.12 -10.24 -9.47
C TYR A 149 -19.00 -10.58 -10.95
N MET A 150 -19.02 -11.87 -11.26
CA MET A 150 -19.17 -12.34 -12.64
C MET A 150 -20.66 -12.30 -13.02
N LYS A 151 -20.95 -12.37 -14.33
CA LYS A 151 -22.35 -12.37 -14.84
C LYS A 151 -23.18 -13.55 -14.29
N ASP A 152 -22.51 -14.62 -13.90
CA ASP A 152 -23.10 -15.81 -13.28
C ASP A 152 -23.21 -15.71 -11.74
N GLN A 153 -23.09 -14.49 -11.19
CA GLN A 153 -23.12 -14.17 -9.76
C GLN A 153 -22.08 -14.91 -8.90
N THR A 154 -21.11 -15.60 -9.51
CA THR A 154 -20.14 -16.36 -8.72
C THR A 154 -19.14 -15.47 -8.01
N THR A 155 -19.06 -15.68 -6.70
CA THR A 155 -18.20 -14.94 -5.80
C THR A 155 -16.78 -15.48 -5.91
N GLN A 156 -15.84 -14.62 -6.28
CA GLN A 156 -14.43 -14.99 -6.31
C GLN A 156 -13.85 -14.92 -4.90
N ILE A 157 -14.14 -15.91 -4.06
CA ILE A 157 -13.75 -15.90 -2.64
C ILE A 157 -12.23 -15.79 -2.45
N PHE A 158 -11.44 -16.46 -3.30
CA PHE A 158 -9.96 -16.38 -3.26
C PHE A 158 -9.39 -15.24 -4.11
N SER A 159 -10.21 -14.26 -4.54
CA SER A 159 -9.68 -13.06 -5.18
C SER A 159 -8.97 -12.19 -4.14
N ARG A 160 -7.66 -11.95 -4.36
CA ARG A 160 -6.67 -11.25 -3.49
C ARG A 160 -5.70 -12.14 -2.69
N PRO A 161 -6.14 -13.12 -1.87
CA PRO A 161 -5.21 -13.91 -1.05
C PRO A 161 -4.34 -14.86 -1.90
N LEU A 162 -4.84 -15.32 -3.04
CA LEU A 162 -4.10 -16.27 -3.87
C LEU A 162 -2.96 -15.59 -4.64
N LYS A 163 -1.71 -15.98 -4.32
CA LYS A 163 -0.48 -15.50 -4.96
C LYS A 163 0.22 -16.62 -5.72
N CYS A 164 0.87 -16.26 -6.82
CA CYS A 164 1.68 -17.17 -7.60
C CYS A 164 3.00 -17.47 -6.88
N ALA A 165 3.28 -18.74 -6.58
CA ALA A 165 4.51 -19.15 -5.91
C ALA A 165 5.78 -18.78 -6.69
N GLY A 166 5.73 -18.75 -8.03
CA GLY A 166 6.90 -18.47 -8.86
C GLY A 166 7.27 -16.98 -8.99
N CYS A 167 6.29 -16.06 -8.95
CA CYS A 167 6.57 -14.63 -9.18
C CYS A 167 5.98 -13.68 -8.13
N GLY A 168 5.26 -14.19 -7.13
CA GLY A 168 4.63 -13.40 -6.06
C GLY A 168 3.41 -12.57 -6.48
N TRP A 169 3.10 -12.46 -7.77
CA TRP A 169 1.94 -11.72 -8.25
C TRP A 169 0.63 -12.43 -7.92
N SER A 170 -0.46 -11.67 -7.80
CA SER A 170 -1.79 -12.22 -7.57
C SER A 170 -2.22 -13.19 -8.68
N MET A 171 -2.96 -14.23 -8.33
CA MET A 171 -3.59 -15.10 -9.32
C MET A 171 -4.94 -14.52 -9.75
N ARG A 172 -5.23 -14.63 -11.03
CA ARG A 172 -6.45 -14.08 -11.67
C ARG A 172 -7.46 -15.21 -11.85
N PHE A 173 -8.72 -14.93 -11.57
CA PHE A 173 -9.81 -15.90 -11.79
C PHE A 173 -10.29 -15.87 -13.23
N ARG A 174 -10.43 -17.05 -13.85
CA ARG A 174 -10.89 -17.23 -15.23
C ARG A 174 -11.85 -18.43 -15.31
N THR A 175 -12.76 -18.37 -16.28
CA THR A 175 -13.60 -19.51 -16.65
C THR A 175 -13.24 -19.95 -18.06
N LYS A 176 -12.82 -21.20 -18.23
CA LYS A 176 -12.58 -21.78 -19.54
C LYS A 176 -13.90 -22.27 -20.10
N ARG A 177 -14.51 -21.49 -21.01
CA ARG A 177 -15.85 -21.77 -21.57
C ARG A 177 -15.83 -22.55 -22.88
N GLN A 178 -14.73 -22.49 -23.64
CA GLN A 178 -14.60 -23.08 -24.97
C GLN A 178 -14.29 -24.59 -24.94
N ILE A 179 -14.85 -25.33 -23.99
CA ILE A 179 -14.63 -26.78 -23.81
C ILE A 179 -15.95 -27.45 -23.42
N LYS A 180 -16.08 -28.76 -23.71
CA LYS A 180 -17.30 -29.54 -23.44
C LYS A 180 -17.80 -29.43 -21.98
N LYS A 181 -16.87 -29.35 -21.01
CA LYS A 181 -17.16 -29.15 -19.59
C LYS A 181 -16.44 -27.90 -19.08
N PRO A 182 -17.10 -26.73 -19.08
CA PRO A 182 -16.49 -25.51 -18.58
C PRO A 182 -15.99 -25.66 -17.15
N TYR A 183 -14.79 -25.15 -16.86
CA TYR A 183 -14.26 -25.12 -15.49
C TYR A 183 -13.70 -23.75 -15.14
N ARG A 184 -13.70 -23.49 -13.83
CA ARG A 184 -13.16 -22.28 -13.22
C ARG A 184 -11.75 -22.57 -12.70
N HIS A 185 -10.83 -21.64 -12.90
CA HIS A 185 -9.46 -21.77 -12.43
C HIS A 185 -8.88 -20.40 -12.11
N TYR A 186 -7.78 -20.41 -11.35
CA TYR A 186 -6.92 -19.27 -11.14
C TYR A 186 -5.63 -19.46 -11.92
N ASP A 187 -5.21 -18.46 -12.67
CA ASP A 187 -3.94 -18.43 -13.42
C ASP A 187 -3.04 -17.28 -12.97
N CYS A 188 -1.73 -17.42 -13.15
CA CYS A 188 -0.77 -16.36 -12.82
C CYS A 188 -1.08 -15.08 -13.63
N SER A 189 -1.41 -13.97 -12.95
CA SER A 189 -1.78 -12.74 -13.66
C SER A 189 -0.62 -12.13 -14.44
N ARG A 190 0.62 -12.29 -13.95
CA ARG A 190 1.83 -11.79 -14.61
C ARG A 190 2.08 -12.54 -15.91
N TYR A 191 1.97 -13.87 -15.90
CA TYR A 191 2.05 -14.68 -17.11
C TYR A 191 0.93 -14.34 -18.10
N GLY A 192 -0.32 -14.28 -17.65
CA GLY A 192 -1.46 -13.99 -18.52
C GLY A 192 -1.48 -12.58 -19.12
N GLN A 193 -0.67 -11.64 -18.60
CA GLN A 193 -0.55 -10.28 -19.14
C GLN A 193 0.74 -10.04 -19.93
N LEU A 194 1.86 -10.56 -19.42
CA LEU A 194 3.20 -10.20 -19.90
C LEU A 194 3.91 -11.40 -20.55
N GLY A 195 3.39 -12.63 -20.38
CA GLY A 195 3.89 -13.86 -21.00
C GLY A 195 5.26 -14.31 -20.49
N ASN A 196 6.31 -13.56 -20.76
CA ASN A 196 7.70 -13.94 -20.57
C ASN A 196 8.24 -13.73 -19.15
N GLN A 197 7.50 -13.09 -18.25
CA GLN A 197 7.98 -12.75 -16.90
C GLN A 197 7.57 -13.77 -15.82
N CYS A 198 6.92 -14.87 -16.21
CA CYS A 198 6.59 -16.02 -15.36
C CYS A 198 6.27 -17.22 -16.27
N SER A 199 5.83 -18.35 -15.71
CA SER A 199 5.34 -19.53 -16.43
C SER A 199 3.83 -19.72 -16.24
N ALA A 200 3.26 -20.66 -17.00
CA ALA A 200 1.83 -20.96 -17.04
C ALA A 200 1.28 -21.69 -15.79
N HIS A 201 1.48 -21.11 -14.60
CA HIS A 201 0.91 -21.63 -13.36
C HIS A 201 -0.60 -21.43 -13.32
N TYR A 202 -1.34 -22.50 -13.06
CA TYR A 202 -2.78 -22.43 -12.80
C TYR A 202 -3.22 -23.49 -11.78
N VAL A 203 -4.33 -23.21 -11.10
CA VAL A 203 -4.99 -24.12 -10.16
C VAL A 203 -6.50 -24.08 -10.40
N ARG A 204 -7.15 -25.24 -10.44
CA ARG A 204 -8.60 -25.29 -10.66
C ARG A 204 -9.37 -24.98 -9.38
N TYR A 205 -10.51 -24.31 -9.53
CA TYR A 205 -11.35 -23.89 -8.40
C TYR A 205 -11.95 -25.09 -7.65
N ASP A 206 -12.36 -26.12 -8.38
CA ASP A 206 -12.94 -27.37 -7.84
C ASP A 206 -11.94 -28.21 -7.04
N VAL A 207 -10.63 -28.00 -7.22
CA VAL A 207 -9.60 -28.61 -6.38
C VAL A 207 -9.24 -27.71 -5.21
N LEU A 208 -9.11 -26.40 -5.47
CA LEU A 208 -8.70 -25.42 -4.46
C LEU A 208 -9.75 -25.27 -3.35
N TYR A 209 -11.03 -25.15 -3.70
CA TYR A 209 -12.11 -24.94 -2.74
C TYR A 209 -12.21 -26.03 -1.67
N PRO A 210 -12.37 -27.33 -2.02
CA PRO A 210 -12.47 -28.38 -1.02
C PRO A 210 -11.18 -28.55 -0.22
N TYR A 211 -10.02 -28.34 -0.85
CA TYR A 211 -8.73 -28.39 -0.14
C TYR A 211 -8.64 -27.32 0.95
N VAL A 212 -9.00 -26.07 0.64
CA VAL A 212 -8.98 -24.99 1.63
C VAL A 212 -10.03 -25.21 2.71
N LEU A 213 -11.24 -25.63 2.34
CA LEU A 213 -12.33 -25.92 3.29
C LEU A 213 -11.92 -27.02 4.29
N SER A 214 -11.46 -28.17 3.79
CA SER A 214 -11.00 -29.29 4.64
C SER A 214 -9.85 -28.90 5.53
N ARG A 215 -8.92 -28.07 5.05
CA ARG A 215 -7.79 -27.59 5.86
C ARG A 215 -8.26 -26.65 6.97
N LEU A 216 -9.20 -25.76 6.70
CA LEU A 216 -9.79 -24.88 7.72
C LEU A 216 -10.58 -25.66 8.76
N GLN A 217 -11.43 -26.60 8.33
CA GLN A 217 -12.16 -27.50 9.23
C GLN A 217 -11.22 -28.31 10.13
N PHE A 218 -10.08 -28.78 9.59
CA PHE A 218 -9.06 -29.46 10.39
C PHE A 218 -8.51 -28.54 11.50
N TRP A 219 -8.17 -27.29 11.17
CA TRP A 219 -7.64 -26.34 12.15
C TRP A 219 -8.68 -25.90 13.18
N ILE A 220 -9.93 -25.66 12.76
CA ILE A 220 -11.04 -25.37 13.67
C ILE A 220 -11.19 -26.50 14.69
N LYS A 221 -11.28 -27.76 14.24
CA LYS A 221 -11.37 -28.92 15.13
C LYS A 221 -10.16 -29.04 16.04
N ALA A 222 -8.95 -28.83 15.52
CA ALA A 222 -7.72 -28.93 16.30
C ALA A 222 -7.64 -27.87 17.40
N VAL A 223 -8.06 -26.63 17.13
CA VAL A 223 -8.08 -25.53 18.11
C VAL A 223 -9.12 -25.79 19.19
N HIS A 224 -10.32 -26.27 18.82
CA HIS A 224 -11.37 -26.62 19.79
C HIS A 224 -10.98 -27.80 20.69
N GLN A 225 -10.22 -28.77 20.17
CA GLN A 225 -9.76 -29.92 20.96
C GLN A 225 -8.65 -29.56 21.93
N ASN A 226 -7.65 -28.79 21.51
CA ASN A 226 -6.53 -28.43 22.37
C ASN A 226 -5.83 -27.14 21.93
N GLU A 227 -6.42 -26.02 22.31
CA GLU A 227 -5.90 -24.68 22.02
C GLU A 227 -4.44 -24.52 22.47
N LYS A 228 -4.11 -24.89 23.71
CA LYS A 228 -2.76 -24.70 24.26
C LYS A 228 -1.72 -25.50 23.49
N ALA A 229 -2.05 -26.72 23.06
CA ALA A 229 -1.14 -27.53 22.26
C ALA A 229 -0.95 -26.98 20.84
N ILE A 230 -2.01 -26.43 20.22
CA ILE A 230 -1.93 -25.82 18.89
C ILE A 230 -1.22 -24.48 18.93
N ALA A 231 -1.52 -23.61 19.90
CA ALA A 231 -0.79 -22.38 20.15
C ALA A 231 0.69 -22.68 20.38
N ALA A 232 1.00 -23.65 21.25
CA ALA A 232 2.37 -24.09 21.47
C ALA A 232 2.98 -24.66 20.18
N ARG A 233 2.26 -25.40 19.33
CA ARG A 233 2.77 -25.96 18.07
C ARG A 233 3.03 -24.90 17.00
N LEU A 234 2.18 -23.89 16.90
CA LEU A 234 2.31 -22.77 15.96
C LEU A 234 3.39 -21.78 16.40
N LEU A 235 3.61 -21.66 17.71
CA LEU A 235 4.74 -20.93 18.29
C LEU A 235 6.05 -21.76 18.29
N LYS A 236 5.96 -23.10 18.28
CA LYS A 236 7.10 -24.04 18.36
C LYS A 236 8.02 -24.17 17.13
N PRO A 237 7.78 -23.66 15.91
CA PRO A 237 8.78 -23.79 14.84
C PRO A 237 10.12 -23.10 15.17
N SER A 238 10.22 -22.37 16.30
CA SER A 238 11.31 -21.42 16.53
C SER A 238 11.93 -21.38 17.94
N ASN A 239 11.30 -21.90 19.01
CA ASN A 239 11.53 -21.31 20.35
C ASN A 239 12.92 -21.42 20.98
N SER A 240 13.62 -22.57 21.02
CA SER A 240 14.90 -22.58 21.79
C SER A 240 15.99 -21.72 21.16
N GLY A 241 16.10 -21.77 19.83
CA GLY A 241 17.07 -20.98 19.07
C GLY A 241 16.64 -19.54 18.83
N GLN A 242 15.37 -19.29 18.53
CA GLN A 242 14.89 -17.94 18.23
C GLN A 242 14.61 -17.09 19.47
N GLU A 243 14.12 -17.63 20.59
CA GLU A 243 14.00 -16.83 21.81
C GLU A 243 15.38 -16.38 22.29
N ALA A 244 16.39 -17.26 22.21
CA ALA A 244 17.77 -16.91 22.49
C ALA A 244 18.30 -15.84 21.51
N LYS A 245 17.99 -15.95 20.20
CA LYS A 245 18.32 -14.92 19.21
C LYS A 245 17.59 -13.60 19.48
N HIS A 246 16.32 -13.62 19.86
CA HIS A 246 15.53 -12.43 20.21
C HIS A 246 16.06 -11.74 21.45
N ARG A 247 16.37 -12.49 22.50
CA ARG A 247 17.01 -11.95 23.70
C ARG A 247 18.38 -11.34 23.37
N ARG A 248 19.17 -11.99 22.51
CA ARG A 248 20.45 -11.45 22.02
C ARG A 248 20.25 -10.17 21.21
N ALA A 249 19.32 -10.16 20.26
CA ALA A 249 19.01 -9.00 19.42
C ALA A 249 18.50 -7.82 20.26
N ALA A 250 17.63 -8.07 21.25
CA ALA A 250 17.15 -7.05 22.18
C ALA A 250 18.27 -6.50 23.07
N ALA A 251 19.15 -7.37 23.58
CA ALA A 251 20.31 -6.93 24.36
C ALA A 251 21.31 -6.15 23.50
N GLU A 252 21.52 -6.55 22.25
CA GLU A 252 22.39 -5.87 21.29
C GLU A 252 21.83 -4.50 20.89
N LYS A 253 20.51 -4.40 20.67
CA LYS A 253 19.81 -3.14 20.47
C LYS A 253 20.04 -2.20 21.64
N LYS A 254 19.81 -2.66 22.87
CA LYS A 254 20.01 -1.85 24.08
C LYS A 254 21.47 -1.36 24.23
N ARG A 255 22.44 -2.20 23.84
CA ARG A 255 23.86 -1.80 23.82
C ARG A 255 24.14 -0.76 22.75
N ALA A 256 23.57 -0.91 21.55
CA ALA A 256 23.70 0.06 20.47
C ALA A 256 23.08 1.42 20.81
N GLU A 257 21.87 1.43 21.41
CA GLU A 257 21.19 2.64 21.88
C GLU A 257 22.00 3.35 22.97
N LYS A 258 22.56 2.60 23.93
CA LYS A 258 23.43 3.17 24.95
C LYS A 258 24.67 3.83 24.33
N ARG A 259 25.31 3.15 23.38
CA ARG A 259 26.49 3.69 22.68
C ARG A 259 26.15 4.93 21.87
N LEU A 260 24.98 4.97 21.23
CA LEU A 260 24.50 6.13 20.49
C LEU A 260 24.35 7.35 21.42
N ALA A 261 23.69 7.18 22.57
CA ALA A 261 23.55 8.25 23.57
C ALA A 261 24.89 8.73 24.15
N GLU A 262 25.86 7.83 24.31
CA GLU A 262 27.24 8.18 24.69
C GLU A 262 27.91 9.03 23.60
N LEU A 263 27.76 8.68 22.32
CA LEU A 263 28.30 9.45 21.19
C LEU A 263 27.65 10.83 21.10
N ASP A 264 26.33 10.95 21.30
CA ASP A 264 25.62 12.23 21.31
C ASP A 264 26.20 13.16 22.38
N SER A 265 26.44 12.62 23.58
CA SER A 265 27.05 13.36 24.70
C SER A 265 28.49 13.77 24.39
N LEU A 266 29.27 12.90 23.73
CA LEU A 266 30.65 13.19 23.33
C LEU A 266 30.72 14.26 22.24
N ILE A 267 29.81 14.21 21.26
CA ILE A 267 29.71 15.21 20.21
C ILE A 267 29.36 16.56 20.81
N ALA A 268 28.36 16.63 21.71
CA ALA A 268 28.01 17.87 22.41
C ALA A 268 29.22 18.50 23.11
N ARG A 269 29.99 17.70 23.84
CA ARG A 269 31.22 18.16 24.52
C ARG A 269 32.30 18.64 23.54
N ILE A 270 32.49 17.93 22.43
CA ILE A 270 33.44 18.31 21.37
C ILE A 270 33.06 19.66 20.74
N TYR A 271 31.76 19.93 20.58
CA TYR A 271 31.28 21.23 20.12
C TYR A 271 31.58 22.33 21.16
N GLU A 272 31.31 22.08 22.44
CA GLU A 272 31.64 23.01 23.54
C GLU A 272 33.15 23.33 23.58
N ASP A 273 34.01 22.31 23.54
CA ASP A 273 35.48 22.46 23.55
C ASP A 273 36.00 23.22 22.32
N ARG A 274 35.33 23.10 21.18
CA ARG A 274 35.66 23.87 19.97
C ARG A 274 35.26 25.33 20.12
N THR A 275 34.10 25.62 20.71
CA THR A 275 33.66 27.00 20.97
C THR A 275 34.52 27.71 22.02
N ALA A 276 35.08 26.96 22.97
CA ALA A 276 36.03 27.45 23.97
C ALA A 276 37.48 27.58 23.43
N GLU A 277 37.70 27.34 22.14
CA GLU A 277 39.02 27.38 21.45
C GLU A 277 40.10 26.45 22.03
N VAL A 278 39.74 25.54 22.93
CA VAL A 278 40.65 24.55 23.53
C VAL A 278 41.12 23.52 22.48
N MET A 279 40.36 23.35 21.40
CA MET A 279 40.62 22.36 20.35
C MET A 279 40.84 22.97 18.96
N THR A 280 41.84 22.45 18.24
CA THR A 280 42.16 22.83 16.87
C THR A 280 41.08 22.36 15.88
N ALA A 281 40.88 23.12 14.80
CA ALA A 281 39.90 22.79 13.76
C ALA A 281 40.15 21.41 13.10
N ARG A 282 41.42 21.00 12.97
CA ARG A 282 41.79 19.68 12.44
C ARG A 282 41.31 18.53 13.33
N ASN A 283 41.49 18.65 14.64
CA ASN A 283 41.09 17.61 15.60
C ASN A 283 39.57 17.52 15.73
N PHE A 284 38.87 18.66 15.72
CA PHE A 284 37.40 18.71 15.67
C PHE A 284 36.86 17.97 14.45
N SER A 285 37.36 18.29 13.26
CA SER A 285 36.90 17.67 12.01
C SER A 285 37.11 16.16 12.02
N MET A 286 38.29 15.70 12.47
CA MET A 286 38.62 14.27 12.54
C MET A 286 37.71 13.51 13.53
N LEU A 287 37.51 14.04 14.74
CA LEU A 287 36.71 13.38 15.78
C LEU A 287 35.22 13.43 15.46
N SER A 288 34.72 14.58 14.99
CA SER A 288 33.32 14.74 14.55
C SER A 288 32.99 13.77 13.43
N GLN A 289 33.84 13.68 12.40
CA GLN A 289 33.63 12.73 11.30
C GLN A 289 33.62 11.28 11.77
N LYS A 290 34.53 10.91 12.69
CA LYS A 290 34.58 9.55 13.23
C LYS A 290 33.31 9.20 14.02
N TYR A 291 32.84 10.10 14.88
CA TYR A 291 31.64 9.86 15.68
C TYR A 291 30.36 9.89 14.85
N GLN A 292 30.27 10.75 13.84
CA GLN A 292 29.16 10.75 12.89
C GLN A 292 29.08 9.44 12.10
N GLN A 293 30.21 8.90 11.63
CA GLN A 293 30.24 7.59 10.97
C GLN A 293 29.81 6.46 11.92
N GLU A 294 30.21 6.52 13.19
CA GLU A 294 29.79 5.54 14.20
C GLU A 294 28.29 5.67 14.53
N GLN A 295 27.74 6.88 14.61
CA GLN A 295 26.30 7.15 14.77
C GLN A 295 25.50 6.56 13.60
N GLU A 296 25.85 6.87 12.35
CA GLU A 296 25.15 6.34 11.17
C GLU A 296 25.17 4.79 11.14
N ALA A 297 26.29 4.18 11.50
CA ALA A 297 26.42 2.73 11.59
C ALA A 297 25.56 2.13 12.72
N LEU A 298 25.44 2.81 13.87
CA LEU A 298 24.60 2.38 14.98
C LEU A 298 23.11 2.58 14.69
N GLU A 299 22.71 3.69 14.08
CA GLU A 299 21.33 3.96 13.69
C GLU A 299 20.82 2.93 12.68
N THR A 300 21.61 2.64 11.65
CA THR A 300 21.28 1.58 10.67
C THR A 300 21.17 0.21 11.35
N LYS A 301 22.07 -0.10 12.29
CA LYS A 301 22.01 -1.35 13.07
C LYS A 301 20.76 -1.42 13.95
N ILE A 302 20.41 -0.33 14.65
CA ILE A 302 19.20 -0.24 15.48
C ILE A 302 17.95 -0.42 14.62
N LEU A 303 17.90 0.19 13.44
CA LEU A 303 16.79 0.02 12.49
C LEU A 303 16.62 -1.45 12.07
N VAL A 304 17.72 -2.13 11.73
CA VAL A 304 17.68 -3.56 11.36
C VAL A 304 17.23 -4.43 12.55
N LEU A 305 17.75 -4.18 13.75
CA LEU A 305 17.35 -4.93 14.95
C LEU A 305 15.88 -4.67 15.32
N ASN A 306 15.39 -3.45 15.15
CA ASN A 306 13.99 -3.10 15.35
C ASN A 306 13.07 -3.85 14.39
N THR A 307 13.37 -3.82 13.10
CA THR A 307 12.55 -4.52 12.09
C THR A 307 12.50 -6.03 12.34
N GLN A 308 13.59 -6.64 12.81
CA GLN A 308 13.62 -8.05 13.21
C GLN A 308 12.76 -8.34 14.45
N LEU A 309 12.80 -7.45 15.45
CA LEU A 309 12.01 -7.61 16.68
C LEU A 309 10.52 -7.39 16.43
N GLU A 310 10.15 -6.39 15.63
CA GLU A 310 8.76 -6.11 15.27
C GLU A 310 8.18 -7.21 14.40
N ALA A 311 8.91 -7.75 13.42
CA ALA A 311 8.43 -8.87 12.60
C ALA A 311 8.06 -10.11 13.44
N ALA A 312 8.79 -10.37 14.53
CA ALA A 312 8.46 -11.47 15.43
C ALA A 312 7.27 -11.17 16.34
N ARG A 313 7.15 -9.93 16.83
CA ARG A 313 5.96 -9.47 17.57
C ARG A 313 4.70 -9.59 16.71
N GLU A 314 4.77 -9.10 15.47
CA GLU A 314 3.68 -9.23 14.50
C GLU A 314 3.31 -10.70 14.26
N GLN A 315 4.28 -11.61 14.16
CA GLN A 315 3.99 -13.04 14.04
C GLN A 315 3.22 -13.57 15.26
N THR A 316 3.64 -13.23 16.48
CA THR A 316 2.93 -13.65 17.70
C THR A 316 1.52 -13.08 17.76
N GLU A 317 1.34 -11.79 17.52
CA GLU A 317 0.02 -11.16 17.50
C GLU A 317 -0.88 -11.74 16.41
N ASN A 318 -0.34 -12.02 15.22
CA ASN A 318 -1.09 -12.61 14.13
C ASN A 318 -1.57 -14.03 14.47
N ILE A 319 -0.75 -14.82 15.18
CA ILE A 319 -1.16 -16.15 15.67
C ILE A 319 -2.26 -16.01 16.71
N GLU A 320 -2.16 -15.07 17.65
CA GLU A 320 -3.18 -14.82 18.66
C GLU A 320 -4.51 -14.34 18.05
N LYS A 321 -4.45 -13.36 17.13
CA LYS A 321 -5.61 -12.88 16.36
C LYS A 321 -6.24 -14.02 15.56
N TRP A 322 -5.42 -14.88 14.94
CA TRP A 322 -5.90 -16.05 14.22
C TRP A 322 -6.59 -17.07 15.14
N LEU A 323 -6.03 -17.36 16.31
CA LEU A 323 -6.66 -18.24 17.30
C LEU A 323 -8.00 -17.67 17.78
N ALA A 324 -8.07 -16.36 18.03
CA ALA A 324 -9.31 -15.68 18.42
C ALA A 324 -10.37 -15.74 17.32
N LEU A 325 -9.98 -15.57 16.04
CA LEU A 325 -10.89 -15.70 14.90
C LEU A 325 -11.39 -17.13 14.73
N VAL A 326 -10.51 -18.13 14.81
CA VAL A 326 -10.89 -19.55 14.66
C VAL A 326 -11.88 -19.99 15.75
N LYS A 327 -11.77 -19.44 16.96
CA LYS A 327 -12.74 -19.70 18.04
C LYS A 327 -14.16 -19.23 17.74
N GLN A 328 -14.33 -18.19 16.92
CA GLN A 328 -15.66 -17.68 16.58
C GLN A 328 -16.43 -18.65 15.67
N TYR A 329 -15.73 -19.56 14.98
CA TYR A 329 -16.32 -20.52 14.06
C TYR A 329 -16.29 -21.93 14.66
N ALA A 330 -17.44 -22.41 15.16
CA ALA A 330 -17.58 -23.77 15.70
C ALA A 330 -17.68 -24.83 14.58
N ASP A 331 -18.47 -24.55 13.54
CA ASP A 331 -18.64 -25.41 12.37
C ASP A 331 -18.68 -24.57 11.10
N LEU A 332 -17.81 -24.91 10.15
CA LEU A 332 -17.72 -24.22 8.87
C LEU A 332 -18.10 -25.17 7.74
N SER A 333 -19.34 -25.03 7.24
CA SER A 333 -19.88 -25.84 6.15
C SER A 333 -19.50 -25.28 4.77
N GLU A 334 -19.40 -23.96 4.63
CA GLU A 334 -19.11 -23.28 3.37
C GLU A 334 -18.13 -22.12 3.55
N LEU A 335 -17.26 -21.90 2.56
CA LEU A 335 -16.41 -20.72 2.49
C LEU A 335 -17.19 -19.56 1.88
N THR A 336 -17.50 -18.55 2.70
CA THR A 336 -18.05 -17.28 2.22
C THR A 336 -16.93 -16.31 1.86
N ALA A 337 -17.29 -15.08 1.48
CA ALA A 337 -16.31 -14.03 1.25
C ALA A 337 -15.71 -13.47 2.55
N GLU A 338 -16.42 -13.58 3.66
CA GLU A 338 -16.08 -12.98 4.96
C GLU A 338 -15.17 -13.89 5.80
N VAL A 339 -15.29 -15.21 5.58
CA VAL A 339 -14.38 -16.26 6.04
C VAL A 339 -13.19 -16.38 5.10
#